data_AF-A0A2V7T1M2-F1
#
_entry.id   AF-A0A2V7T1M2-F1
#
_cell.length_a   1.000
_cell.length_b   1.000
_cell.length_c   1.000
_cell.angle_alpha   90.00
_cell.angle_beta   90.00
_cell.angle_gamma   90.00
#
_symmetry.space_group_name_H-M   'P 1'
#
loop_
_entity.id
_entity.type
_entity.pdbx_description
1 polymer ?
#
loop_
_entity_poly.entity_id
_entity_poly.type
_entity_poly.pdbx_seq_one_letter_code
_entity_poly.pdbx_strand_id
1 'polypeptide(L)'
;MHEVDAAIFTRHYYGHCLRCDFCGDACCTHGVDVSVVERDRILARADELAALVALPRERWFVAAVTPDADFPGGAATRTAVVDGACVFLRRDGRGCLIHGALLAAGEDYHALKPIVSTLFPVTFGGGALLCSEELYDGSLVCAGEGPTAYEMARSELAYYFGPELVTELDAHARAIATASTT
;
A
#
# COMPACT_ATOMS: atom_id res chain seq x y z
N MET A 1 -6.41 3.47 21.45
CA MET A 1 -5.13 2.79 21.77
C MET A 1 -4.50 2.53 20.42
N HIS A 2 -3.36 3.15 20.15
CA HIS A 2 -2.63 2.93 18.89
C HIS A 2 -1.55 1.88 19.17
N GLU A 3 -1.56 0.80 18.41
CA GLU A 3 -0.66 -0.35 18.61
C GLU A 3 0.22 -0.56 17.38
N VAL A 4 1.41 -1.13 17.58
CA VAL A 4 2.32 -1.49 16.50
C VAL A 4 2.67 -2.96 16.67
N ASP A 5 2.28 -3.79 15.71
CA ASP A 5 2.62 -5.21 15.70
C ASP A 5 4.13 -5.37 15.48
N ALA A 6 4.78 -6.11 16.38
CA ALA A 6 6.21 -6.38 16.29
C ALA A 6 6.62 -7.05 14.97
N ALA A 7 5.69 -7.73 14.29
CA ALA A 7 5.91 -8.35 13.00
C ALA A 7 6.46 -7.39 11.94
N ILE A 8 6.12 -6.09 11.97
CA ILE A 8 6.65 -5.14 10.98
C ILE A 8 8.18 -4.99 11.08
N PHE A 9 8.76 -5.27 12.25
CA PHE A 9 10.20 -5.18 12.50
C PHE A 9 10.94 -6.51 12.27
N THR A 10 10.22 -7.61 12.04
CA THR A 10 10.83 -8.95 11.93
C THR A 10 10.44 -9.69 10.66
N ARG A 11 9.39 -9.26 9.94
CA ARG A 11 9.03 -9.80 8.63
C ARG A 11 9.80 -9.06 7.55
N HIS A 12 10.38 -9.82 6.64
CA HIS A 12 11.25 -9.32 5.58
C HIS A 12 10.64 -9.60 4.21
N TYR A 13 10.95 -8.72 3.26
CA TYR A 13 10.53 -8.85 1.87
C TYR A 13 11.45 -8.04 0.94
N TYR A 14 11.44 -8.35 -0.36
CA TYR A 14 12.39 -7.76 -1.32
C TYR A 14 12.27 -6.24 -1.49
N GLY A 15 11.07 -5.66 -1.36
CA GLY A 15 10.85 -4.21 -1.31
C GLY A 15 11.02 -3.42 -2.62
N HIS A 16 11.86 -3.85 -3.56
CA HIS A 16 12.17 -3.10 -4.79
C HIS A 16 11.39 -3.60 -6.01
N CYS A 17 10.06 -3.61 -5.94
CA CYS A 17 9.16 -4.31 -6.88
C CYS A 17 9.46 -4.13 -8.38
N LEU A 18 9.81 -2.92 -8.83
CA LEU A 18 10.11 -2.64 -10.25
C LEU A 18 11.52 -3.06 -10.69
N ARG A 19 12.36 -3.54 -9.77
CA ARG A 19 13.71 -4.07 -10.03
C ARG A 19 13.76 -5.60 -10.05
N CYS A 20 12.63 -6.27 -9.83
CA CYS A 20 12.50 -7.72 -9.94
C CYS A 20 11.47 -8.12 -10.99
N ASP A 21 11.59 -9.34 -11.51
CA ASP A 21 10.64 -9.98 -12.42
C ASP A 21 9.74 -11.01 -11.72
N PHE A 22 10.22 -11.64 -10.65
CA PHE A 22 9.55 -12.78 -10.00
C PHE A 22 8.23 -12.43 -9.31
N CYS A 23 8.05 -11.21 -8.77
CA CYS A 23 6.85 -10.91 -7.98
C CYS A 23 5.61 -10.63 -8.84
N GLY A 24 5.81 -10.26 -10.11
CA GLY A 24 4.72 -10.03 -11.07
C GLY A 24 3.65 -9.04 -10.61
N ASP A 25 3.97 -8.07 -9.75
CA ASP A 25 3.02 -7.15 -9.11
C ASP A 25 1.89 -7.87 -8.34
N ALA A 26 2.23 -8.98 -7.66
CA ALA A 26 1.28 -9.78 -6.88
C ALA A 26 0.45 -8.97 -5.87
N CYS A 27 0.94 -7.84 -5.37
CA CYS A 27 0.17 -6.93 -4.51
C CYS A 27 -1.08 -6.34 -5.18
N CYS A 28 -1.19 -6.42 -6.51
CA CYS A 28 -2.32 -5.89 -7.28
C CYS A 28 -3.37 -6.96 -7.63
N THR A 29 -3.21 -8.24 -7.27
CA THR A 29 -4.13 -9.31 -7.71
C THR A 29 -5.53 -9.20 -7.09
N HIS A 30 -5.63 -8.72 -5.85
CA HIS A 30 -6.88 -8.70 -5.10
C HIS A 30 -7.60 -7.35 -5.11
N GLY A 31 -7.11 -6.36 -5.85
CA GLY A 31 -7.50 -4.96 -5.63
C GLY A 31 -6.96 -4.45 -4.29
N VAL A 32 -7.38 -3.27 -3.87
CA VAL A 32 -6.89 -2.63 -2.65
C VAL A 32 -7.99 -1.84 -1.97
N ASP A 33 -7.98 -1.83 -0.64
CA ASP A 33 -8.87 -0.96 0.13
C ASP A 33 -8.44 0.49 -0.01
N VAL A 34 -9.42 1.36 -0.19
CA VAL A 34 -9.22 2.79 -0.48
C VAL A 34 -10.22 3.56 0.35
N SER A 35 -9.76 4.59 1.05
CA SER A 35 -10.70 5.47 1.75
C SER A 35 -11.65 6.15 0.77
N VAL A 36 -12.84 6.52 1.23
CA VAL A 36 -13.77 7.31 0.39
C VAL A 36 -13.15 8.65 -0.03
N VAL A 37 -12.27 9.23 0.80
CA VAL A 37 -11.56 10.47 0.49
C VAL A 37 -10.57 10.28 -0.67
N GLU A 38 -9.77 9.22 -0.65
CA GLU A 38 -8.82 8.90 -1.73
C GLU A 38 -9.54 8.50 -3.01
N ARG A 39 -10.61 7.70 -2.91
CA ARG A 39 -11.49 7.37 -4.04
C ARG A 39 -11.98 8.64 -4.73
N ASP A 40 -12.51 9.59 -3.96
CA ASP A 40 -13.07 10.82 -4.51
C ASP A 40 -12.00 11.70 -5.17
N ARG A 41 -10.78 11.72 -4.63
CA ARG A 41 -9.62 12.36 -5.28
C ARG A 41 -9.26 11.70 -6.61
N ILE A 42 -9.25 10.36 -6.67
CA ILE A 42 -8.99 9.62 -7.91
C ILE A 42 -10.09 9.91 -8.94
N LEU A 43 -11.37 9.89 -8.52
CA LEU A 43 -12.50 10.18 -9.40
C LEU A 43 -12.52 11.62 -9.90
N ALA A 44 -12.05 12.58 -9.08
CA ALA A 44 -11.90 13.97 -9.50
C ALA A 44 -10.88 14.15 -10.64
N ARG A 45 -9.94 13.22 -10.79
CA ARG A 45 -8.95 13.17 -11.90
C ARG A 45 -9.28 12.06 -12.91
N ALA A 46 -10.52 11.59 -12.95
CA ALA A 46 -10.89 10.48 -13.82
C ALA A 46 -10.65 10.76 -15.30
N ASP A 47 -10.84 11.99 -15.77
CA ASP A 47 -10.67 12.33 -17.18
C ASP A 47 -9.19 12.18 -17.62
N GLU A 48 -8.24 12.49 -16.73
CA GLU A 48 -6.81 12.30 -16.96
C GLU A 48 -6.43 10.82 -16.97
N LEU A 49 -7.05 10.03 -16.09
CA LEU A 49 -6.78 8.60 -15.93
C LEU A 49 -7.55 7.72 -16.93
N ALA A 50 -8.61 8.22 -17.56
CA ALA A 50 -9.51 7.45 -18.42
C ALA A 50 -8.79 6.81 -19.60
N ALA A 51 -7.83 7.52 -20.20
CA ALA A 51 -7.01 7.02 -21.30
C ALA A 51 -6.09 5.86 -20.87
N LEU A 52 -5.73 5.79 -19.59
CA LEU A 52 -4.80 4.81 -19.04
C LEU A 52 -5.50 3.55 -18.54
N VAL A 53 -6.64 3.71 -17.86
CA VAL A 53 -7.37 2.60 -17.21
C VAL A 53 -8.24 1.83 -18.20
N ALA A 54 -8.55 2.41 -19.36
CA ALA A 54 -9.29 1.78 -20.47
C ALA A 54 -10.64 1.13 -20.05
N LEU A 55 -11.25 1.61 -18.97
CA LEU A 55 -12.54 1.20 -18.45
C LEU A 55 -13.33 2.43 -17.99
N PRO A 56 -14.67 2.42 -18.10
CA PRO A 56 -15.51 3.48 -17.53
C PRO A 56 -15.23 3.67 -16.03
N ARG A 57 -15.17 4.91 -15.57
CA ARG A 57 -14.84 5.26 -14.17
C ARG A 57 -15.78 4.63 -13.14
N GLU A 58 -17.02 4.36 -13.54
CA GLU A 58 -18.04 3.68 -12.74
C GLU A 58 -17.65 2.22 -12.42
N ARG A 59 -16.64 1.67 -13.11
CA ARG A 59 -16.09 0.33 -12.89
C ARG A 59 -14.77 0.32 -12.15
N TRP A 60 -14.25 1.46 -11.68
CA TRP A 60 -12.94 1.51 -11.04
C TRP A 60 -12.96 1.08 -9.57
N PHE A 61 -14.10 1.21 -8.92
CA PHE A 61 -14.30 0.85 -7.52
C PHE A 61 -15.53 -0.03 -7.38
N VAL A 62 -15.55 -0.86 -6.35
CA VAL A 62 -16.76 -1.61 -5.98
C VAL A 62 -17.80 -0.63 -5.43
N ALA A 63 -19.08 -0.91 -5.64
CA ALA A 63 -20.15 -0.03 -5.16
C ALA A 63 -20.29 -0.01 -3.63
N ALA A 64 -19.87 -1.10 -2.98
CA ALA A 64 -19.92 -1.22 -1.53
C ALA A 64 -18.97 -0.23 -0.84
N VAL A 65 -19.48 0.44 0.18
CA VAL A 65 -18.73 1.31 1.08
C VAL A 65 -19.00 0.80 2.50
N THR A 66 -17.93 0.56 3.25
CA THR A 66 -17.99 0.02 4.61
C THR A 66 -17.47 1.08 5.58
N PRO A 67 -18.19 1.37 6.67
CA PRO A 67 -17.64 2.20 7.75
C PRO A 67 -16.37 1.59 8.31
N ASP A 68 -15.32 2.39 8.39
CA ASP A 68 -14.01 2.00 8.92
C ASP A 68 -13.31 3.25 9.44
N ALA A 69 -13.15 3.34 10.75
CA ALA A 69 -12.60 4.51 11.42
C ALA A 69 -11.08 4.68 11.19
N ASP A 70 -10.39 3.64 10.74
CA ASP A 70 -8.96 3.71 10.46
C ASP A 70 -8.66 4.40 9.12
N PHE A 71 -9.65 4.45 8.21
CA PHE A 71 -9.51 5.15 6.94
C PHE A 71 -9.89 6.64 7.04
N PRO A 72 -9.19 7.52 6.30
CA PRO A 72 -9.60 8.91 6.13
C PRO A 72 -11.08 9.04 5.72
N GLY A 73 -11.85 9.85 6.46
CA GLY A 73 -13.29 10.01 6.22
C GLY A 73 -14.17 8.91 6.83
N GLY A 74 -13.60 7.96 7.57
CA GLY A 74 -14.35 6.99 8.37
C GLY A 74 -15.05 5.90 7.56
N ALA A 75 -14.66 5.73 6.30
CA ALA A 75 -15.21 4.69 5.44
C ALA A 75 -14.23 4.31 4.33
N ALA A 76 -14.29 3.05 3.90
CA ALA A 76 -13.50 2.50 2.83
C ALA A 76 -14.38 1.86 1.75
N THR A 77 -13.84 1.80 0.54
CA THR A 77 -14.28 0.93 -0.55
C THR A 77 -13.07 0.14 -1.04
N ARG A 78 -13.22 -0.59 -2.14
CA ARG A 78 -12.13 -1.33 -2.78
C ARG A 78 -12.01 -0.97 -4.25
N THR A 79 -10.79 -0.95 -4.78
CA THR A 79 -10.61 -0.94 -6.24
C THR A 79 -11.21 -2.20 -6.85
N ALA A 80 -11.77 -2.06 -8.05
CA ALA A 80 -12.30 -3.20 -8.77
C ALA A 80 -11.17 -4.13 -9.24
N VAL A 81 -11.48 -5.42 -9.31
CA VAL A 81 -10.64 -6.45 -9.92
C VAL A 81 -11.25 -6.82 -11.27
N VAL A 82 -10.45 -6.68 -12.33
CA VAL A 82 -10.82 -7.04 -13.71
C VAL A 82 -9.72 -7.93 -14.26
N ASP A 83 -10.11 -9.07 -14.82
CA ASP A 83 -9.20 -10.08 -15.36
C ASP A 83 -8.09 -10.47 -14.36
N GLY A 84 -8.51 -10.74 -13.11
CA GLY A 84 -7.62 -11.23 -12.05
C GLY A 84 -6.67 -10.20 -11.43
N ALA A 85 -6.80 -8.91 -11.74
CA ALA A 85 -6.01 -7.87 -11.07
C ALA A 85 -6.75 -6.53 -10.93
N CYS A 86 -6.24 -5.70 -10.04
CA CYS A 86 -6.65 -4.32 -9.81
C CYS A 86 -6.81 -3.57 -11.14
N VAL A 87 -7.88 -2.80 -11.25
CA VAL A 87 -8.18 -1.98 -12.41
C VAL A 87 -7.05 -1.00 -12.76
N PHE A 88 -6.28 -0.57 -11.76
CA PHE A 88 -5.14 0.34 -11.92
C PHE A 88 -3.79 -0.35 -12.15
N LEU A 89 -3.75 -1.67 -12.33
CA LEU A 89 -2.53 -2.38 -12.72
C LEU A 89 -2.26 -2.16 -14.23
N ARG A 90 -1.01 -1.85 -14.59
CA ARG A 90 -0.58 -1.80 -15.99
C ARG A 90 -0.68 -3.17 -16.64
N ARG A 91 -1.35 -3.25 -17.79
CA ARG A 91 -1.53 -4.51 -18.55
C ARG A 91 -0.47 -4.73 -19.63
N ASP A 92 0.24 -3.68 -20.00
CA ASP A 92 1.30 -3.67 -21.01
C ASP A 92 2.72 -3.66 -20.39
N GLY A 93 2.84 -3.93 -19.09
CA GLY A 93 4.09 -3.82 -18.36
C GLY A 93 3.92 -4.10 -16.86
N ARG A 94 4.72 -3.42 -16.03
CA ARG A 94 4.75 -3.57 -14.57
C ARG A 94 4.27 -2.30 -13.87
N GLY A 95 3.68 -2.46 -12.69
CA GLY A 95 3.37 -1.38 -11.76
C GLY A 95 2.00 -0.72 -11.92
N CYS A 96 1.72 0.23 -11.05
CA CYS A 96 0.44 0.92 -10.97
C CYS A 96 0.35 2.09 -11.97
N LEU A 97 -0.76 2.16 -12.70
CA LEU A 97 -1.07 3.23 -13.66
C LEU A 97 -1.11 4.61 -12.99
N ILE A 98 -1.76 4.74 -11.83
CA ILE A 98 -1.82 6.00 -11.07
C ILE A 98 -0.39 6.45 -10.72
N HIS A 99 0.39 5.57 -10.10
CA HIS A 99 1.77 5.88 -9.71
C HIS A 99 2.61 6.34 -10.91
N GLY A 100 2.58 5.58 -12.00
CA GLY A 100 3.31 5.92 -13.21
C GLY A 100 2.86 7.23 -13.86
N ALA A 101 1.56 7.52 -13.86
CA ALA A 101 1.01 8.75 -14.41
C ALA A 101 1.48 9.99 -13.65
N LEU A 102 1.44 9.96 -12.31
CA LEU A 102 1.92 11.09 -11.50
C LEU A 102 3.42 11.30 -11.66
N LEU A 103 4.22 10.24 -11.63
CA LEU A 103 5.67 10.37 -11.87
C LEU A 103 5.98 10.94 -13.25
N ALA A 104 5.26 10.52 -14.29
CA ALA A 104 5.43 11.05 -15.65
C ALA A 104 5.04 12.54 -15.75
N ALA A 105 4.11 13.01 -14.91
CA ALA A 105 3.73 14.41 -14.79
C ALA A 105 4.64 15.23 -13.85
N GLY A 106 5.64 14.60 -13.21
CA GLY A 106 6.49 15.26 -12.21
C GLY A 106 5.77 15.53 -10.89
N GLU A 107 4.68 14.82 -10.63
CA GLU A 107 3.87 14.92 -9.41
C GLU A 107 4.25 13.83 -8.40
N ASP A 108 4.03 14.12 -7.13
CA ASP A 108 4.15 13.14 -6.06
C ASP A 108 3.01 12.13 -6.14
N TYR A 109 3.34 10.84 -6.26
CA TYR A 109 2.35 9.76 -6.38
C TYR A 109 1.40 9.68 -5.17
N HIS A 110 1.82 10.16 -3.99
CA HIS A 110 0.97 10.20 -2.79
C HIS A 110 -0.29 11.06 -2.97
N ALA A 111 -0.31 11.96 -3.97
CA ALA A 111 -1.48 12.78 -4.24
C ALA A 111 -2.72 11.95 -4.65
N LEU A 112 -2.54 10.80 -5.31
CA LEU A 112 -3.64 9.93 -5.74
C LEU A 112 -3.49 8.45 -5.39
N LYS A 113 -2.27 7.92 -5.24
CA LYS A 113 -2.08 6.49 -4.97
C LYS A 113 -2.61 6.17 -3.56
N PRO A 114 -3.49 5.16 -3.39
CA PRO A 114 -4.03 4.84 -2.07
C PRO A 114 -2.95 4.52 -1.04
N ILE A 115 -3.15 4.95 0.21
CA ILE A 115 -2.24 4.73 1.34
C ILE A 115 -1.90 3.26 1.54
N VAL A 116 -2.89 2.37 1.43
CA VAL A 116 -2.68 0.91 1.54
C VAL A 116 -1.78 0.42 0.41
N SER A 117 -1.92 0.97 -0.80
CA SER A 117 -1.04 0.62 -1.94
C SER A 117 0.39 1.16 -1.81
N THR A 118 0.60 2.25 -1.06
CA THR A 118 1.95 2.80 -0.80
C THR A 118 2.64 2.08 0.34
N LEU A 119 1.89 1.69 1.39
CA LEU A 119 2.45 1.04 2.57
C LEU A 119 2.68 -0.46 2.39
N PHE A 120 1.91 -1.13 1.50
CA PHE A 120 1.95 -2.58 1.36
C PHE A 120 3.39 -3.12 1.21
N PRO A 121 3.78 -4.12 2.02
CA PRO A 121 2.95 -5.00 2.85
C PRO A 121 2.75 -4.53 4.30
N VAL A 122 3.20 -3.32 4.69
CA VAL A 122 2.69 -2.69 5.92
C VAL A 122 1.27 -2.19 5.66
N THR A 123 0.39 -2.39 6.62
CA THR A 123 -1.00 -1.94 6.58
C THR A 123 -1.45 -1.50 7.98
N PHE A 124 -2.70 -1.10 8.09
CA PHE A 124 -3.32 -0.73 9.35
C PHE A 124 -4.71 -1.33 9.47
N GLY A 125 -5.17 -1.48 10.71
CA GLY A 125 -6.50 -1.99 11.04
C GLY A 125 -6.68 -2.19 12.54
N GLY A 126 -7.88 -1.94 13.05
CA GLY A 126 -8.16 -1.99 14.49
C GLY A 126 -7.37 -0.96 15.29
N GLY A 127 -6.99 0.17 14.70
CA GLY A 127 -6.12 1.17 15.32
C GLY A 127 -4.65 0.75 15.45
N ALA A 128 -4.21 -0.31 14.78
CA ALA A 128 -2.84 -0.81 14.80
C ALA A 128 -2.12 -0.67 13.45
N LEU A 129 -0.79 -0.56 13.47
CA LEU A 129 0.09 -0.82 12.31
C LEU A 129 0.55 -2.29 12.33
N LEU A 130 0.39 -2.99 11.21
CA LEU A 130 0.68 -4.43 11.10
C LEU A 130 1.18 -4.81 9.71
N CYS A 131 1.63 -6.06 9.54
CA CYS A 131 1.86 -6.64 8.22
C CYS A 131 0.55 -7.11 7.59
N SER A 132 0.45 -7.08 6.26
CA SER A 132 -0.61 -7.79 5.55
C SER A 132 -0.58 -9.29 5.89
N GLU A 133 -1.74 -9.95 5.80
CA GLU A 133 -1.84 -11.39 6.09
C GLU A 133 -0.83 -12.19 5.27
N GLU A 134 -0.64 -11.83 3.99
CA GLU A 134 0.25 -12.55 3.08
C GLU A 134 1.73 -12.43 3.48
N LEU A 135 2.15 -11.28 4.01
CA LEU A 135 3.50 -11.17 4.56
C LEU A 135 3.61 -11.89 5.90
N TYR A 136 2.56 -11.84 6.72
CA TYR A 136 2.56 -12.45 8.05
C TYR A 136 2.66 -13.97 7.99
N ASP A 137 1.92 -14.62 7.09
CA ASP A 137 1.89 -16.07 6.91
C ASP A 137 2.94 -16.59 5.91
N GLY A 138 3.64 -15.69 5.21
CA GLY A 138 4.68 -16.00 4.25
C GLY A 138 4.18 -16.42 2.86
N SER A 139 2.88 -16.26 2.57
CA SER A 139 2.29 -16.53 1.25
C SER A 139 2.57 -15.44 0.23
N LEU A 140 3.01 -14.25 0.65
CA LEU A 140 3.44 -13.19 -0.24
C LEU A 140 4.67 -13.63 -1.03
N VAL A 141 4.58 -13.64 -2.37
CA VAL A 141 5.64 -14.12 -3.26
C VAL A 141 7.00 -13.43 -3.07
N CYS A 142 7.00 -12.19 -2.57
CA CYS A 142 8.22 -11.43 -2.30
C CYS A 142 8.63 -11.41 -0.83
N ALA A 143 7.97 -12.18 0.04
CA ALA A 143 8.40 -12.38 1.42
C ALA A 143 9.72 -13.17 1.50
N GLY A 144 10.43 -13.01 2.61
CA GLY A 144 11.70 -13.68 2.88
C GLY A 144 12.88 -12.74 2.76
N GLU A 145 13.65 -12.79 1.69
CA GLU A 145 14.89 -12.02 1.58
C GLU A 145 14.63 -10.52 1.37
N GLY A 146 15.36 -9.67 2.11
CA GLY A 146 15.34 -8.22 1.98
C GLY A 146 15.32 -7.49 3.32
N PRO A 147 15.10 -6.17 3.33
CA PRO A 147 14.90 -5.42 4.56
C PRO A 147 13.60 -5.84 5.26
N THR A 148 13.45 -5.42 6.52
CA THR A 148 12.19 -5.57 7.26
C THR A 148 11.08 -4.75 6.60
N ALA A 149 9.82 -5.12 6.87
CA ALA A 149 8.66 -4.37 6.43
C ALA A 149 8.71 -2.90 6.88
N TYR A 150 9.14 -2.67 8.13
CA TYR A 150 9.35 -1.33 8.67
C TYR A 150 10.41 -0.54 7.88
N GLU A 151 11.60 -1.12 7.65
CA GLU A 151 12.69 -0.41 6.96
C GLU A 151 12.28 0.05 5.57
N MET A 152 11.54 -0.78 4.82
CA MET A 152 11.05 -0.43 3.50
C MET A 152 9.92 0.61 3.53
N ALA A 153 9.01 0.53 4.51
CA ALA A 153 7.88 1.44 4.62
C ALA A 153 8.21 2.76 5.32
N ARG A 154 9.42 2.91 5.87
CA ARG A 154 9.79 4.03 6.76
C ARG A 154 9.55 5.42 6.15
N SER A 155 9.82 5.63 4.85
CA SER A 155 9.55 6.91 4.19
C SER A 155 8.06 7.20 4.06
N GLU A 156 7.29 6.20 3.70
CA GLU A 156 5.84 6.32 3.54
C GLU A 156 5.17 6.55 4.91
N LEU A 157 5.64 5.86 5.95
CA LEU A 157 5.20 6.10 7.33
C LEU A 157 5.50 7.54 7.78
N ALA A 158 6.67 8.08 7.44
CA ALA A 158 7.01 9.48 7.71
C ALA A 158 6.06 10.44 6.98
N TYR A 159 5.69 10.13 5.74
CA TYR A 159 4.78 10.94 4.94
C TYR A 159 3.37 10.99 5.54
N TYR A 160 2.80 9.83 5.89
CA TYR A 160 1.41 9.75 6.33
C TYR A 160 1.19 10.05 7.82
N PHE A 161 2.16 9.69 8.67
CA PHE A 161 2.00 9.77 10.13
C PHE A 161 2.97 10.75 10.80
N GLY A 162 3.91 11.31 10.04
CA GLY A 162 4.85 12.32 10.54
C GLY A 162 6.14 11.73 11.13
N PRO A 163 7.15 12.59 11.34
CA PRO A 163 8.47 12.21 11.84
C PRO A 163 8.46 11.74 13.30
N GLU A 164 7.48 12.15 14.09
CA GLU A 164 7.34 11.77 15.50
C GLU A 164 7.10 10.25 15.62
N LEU A 165 6.15 9.71 14.84
CA LEU A 165 5.89 8.27 14.82
C LEU A 165 7.15 7.51 14.40
N VAL A 166 7.83 7.95 13.35
CA VAL A 166 9.03 7.27 12.86
C VAL A 166 10.15 7.27 13.90
N THR A 167 10.26 8.32 14.71
CA THR A 167 11.23 8.37 15.81
C THR A 167 10.95 7.29 16.86
N GLU A 168 9.67 7.08 17.21
CA GLU A 168 9.25 6.01 18.12
C GLU A 168 9.52 4.63 17.50
N LEU A 169 9.11 4.41 16.25
CA LEU A 169 9.32 3.15 15.54
C LEU A 169 10.81 2.81 15.38
N ASP A 170 11.67 3.80 15.12
CA ASP A 170 13.12 3.62 15.07
C ASP A 170 13.69 3.14 16.42
N ALA A 171 13.16 3.64 17.54
CA ALA A 171 13.56 3.20 18.86
C ALA A 171 13.13 1.74 19.13
N HIS A 172 11.91 1.37 18.72
CA HIS A 172 11.42 0.00 18.81
C HIS A 172 12.22 -0.98 17.94
N ALA A 173 12.50 -0.61 16.68
CA ALA A 173 13.29 -1.43 15.76
C ALA A 173 14.69 -1.73 16.35
N ARG A 174 15.37 -0.72 16.93
CA ARG A 174 16.67 -0.92 17.59
C ARG A 174 16.60 -1.84 18.80
N ALA A 175 15.54 -1.71 19.61
CA ALA A 175 15.35 -2.57 20.78
C ALA A 175 15.15 -4.04 20.37
N ILE A 176 14.33 -4.30 19.34
CA ILE A 176 14.10 -5.64 18.80
C ILE A 176 15.37 -6.23 18.21
N ALA A 177 16.12 -5.47 17.39
CA ALA A 177 17.38 -5.94 16.81
C ALA A 177 18.42 -6.33 17.88
N THR A 178 18.47 -5.60 18.99
CA THR A 178 19.36 -5.91 20.12
C THR A 178 18.94 -7.21 20.82
N ALA A 179 17.64 -7.42 21.01
CA ALA A 179 17.10 -8.63 21.64
C ALA A 179 17.33 -9.89 20.79
N SER A 180 17.24 -9.80 19.46
CA SER A 180 17.46 -10.93 18.55
C SER A 180 18.93 -11.37 18.43
N THR A 181 19.88 -10.55 18.92
CA THR A 181 21.32 -10.83 18.87
C THR A 181 21.86 -11.44 20.17
N THR A 182 21.02 -11.54 21.21
CA THR A 182 21.37 -12.08 22.54
C THR A 182 20.85 -13.51 22.69
#